data_AF-A0A941KCD8-F1
#
_entry.id   AF-A0A941KCD8-F1
#
_cell.length_a   1.000
_cell.length_b   1.000
_cell.length_c   1.000
_cell.angle_alpha   90.00
_cell.angle_beta   90.00
_cell.angle_gamma   90.00
#
_symmetry.space_group_name_H-M   'P 1'
#
loop_
_entity.id
_entity.type
_entity.pdbx_description
1 polymer ?
#
loop_
_entity_poly.entity_id
_entity_poly.type
_entity_poly.pdbx_seq_one_letter_code
_entity_poly.pdbx_strand_id
1 'polypeptide(L)' 'MIQPMTIQSYTLDRETGVCSVEIAAHVVEYPLAELEGWICFYDRQRERFPKSRDKYDVVINLLESALAERDLN' A
#
# COMPACT_ATOMS: atom_id res chain seq x y z
N MET A 1 22.41 -14.76 11.45
CA MET A 1 21.48 -13.63 11.57
C MET A 1 20.48 -13.76 10.44
N ILE A 2 19.26 -14.23 10.72
CA ILE A 2 18.21 -14.27 9.71
C ILE A 2 17.60 -12.87 9.70
N GLN A 3 17.85 -12.08 8.66
CA GLN A 3 17.16 -10.80 8.48
C GLN A 3 15.66 -11.11 8.39
N PRO A 4 14.77 -10.44 9.14
CA PRO A 4 13.34 -10.62 8.95
C PRO A 4 13.03 -10.21 7.51
N MET A 5 12.63 -11.16 6.67
CA MET A 5 12.02 -10.86 5.38
C MET A 5 10.78 -10.04 5.68
N THR A 6 10.86 -8.73 5.44
CA THR A 6 9.70 -7.86 5.55
C THR A 6 8.83 -8.23 4.37
N ILE A 7 7.82 -9.06 4.58
CA ILE A 7 6.85 -9.40 3.55
C ILE A 7 6.16 -8.08 3.16
N GLN A 8 6.19 -7.77 1.87
CA GLN A 8 5.61 -6.57 1.26
C GLN A 8 4.89 -7.04 0.00
N SER A 9 3.60 -7.31 0.13
CA SER A 9 2.77 -7.80 -0.95
C SER A 9 1.45 -7.03 -0.96
N TYR A 10 0.79 -7.02 -2.12
CA TYR A 10 -0.58 -6.56 -2.24
C TYR A 10 -1.40 -7.63 -2.98
N THR A 11 -2.69 -7.68 -2.66
CA THR A 11 -3.67 -8.54 -3.31
C THR A 11 -4.85 -7.67 -3.74
N LEU A 12 -5.24 -7.75 -5.00
CA LEU A 12 -6.39 -7.05 -5.56
C LEU A 12 -7.57 -8.02 -5.69
N ASP A 13 -8.60 -7.81 -4.88
CA ASP A 13 -9.87 -8.51 -5.00
C ASP A 13 -10.88 -7.62 -5.77
N ARG A 14 -11.03 -7.91 -7.06
CA ARG A 14 -11.93 -7.15 -7.95
C ARG A 14 -13.40 -7.48 -7.75
N GLU A 15 -13.72 -8.65 -7.17
CA GLU A 15 -15.11 -9.07 -6.93
C GLU A 15 -15.72 -8.25 -5.78
N THR A 16 -14.96 -8.06 -4.71
CA THR A 16 -15.34 -7.27 -3.54
C THR A 16 -14.93 -5.80 -3.66
N GLY A 17 -14.03 -5.48 -4.58
CA GLY A 17 -13.53 -4.13 -4.77
C GLY A 17 -12.57 -3.69 -3.66
N VAL A 18 -11.71 -4.59 -3.18
CA VAL A 18 -10.75 -4.34 -2.09
C VAL A 18 -9.31 -4.65 -2.52
N CYS A 19 -8.36 -3.83 -2.07
CA CYS A 19 -6.92 -4.08 -2.11
C CYS A 19 -6.41 -4.37 -0.70
N SER A 20 -5.87 -5.56 -0.49
CA SER A 20 -5.21 -5.92 0.77
C SER A 20 -3.71 -5.72 0.62
N VAL A 21 -3.11 -4.88 1.46
CA VAL A 21 -1.67 -4.64 1.51
C VAL A 21 -1.11 -5.31 2.76
N GLU A 22 -0.16 -6.22 2.60
CA GLU A 22 0.52 -6.91 3.69
C GLU A 22 1.93 -6.35 3.86
N ILE A 23 2.21 -5.84 5.07
CA ILE A 23 3.52 -5.33 5.46
C ILE A 23 3.91 -5.95 6.79
N ALA A 24 4.96 -6.78 6.76
CA ALA A 24 5.40 -7.58 7.90
C ALA A 24 4.28 -8.50 8.44
N ALA A 25 3.73 -8.20 9.62
CA ALA A 25 2.67 -8.98 10.26
C ALA A 25 1.31 -8.23 10.27
N HIS A 26 1.20 -7.16 9.48
CA HIS A 26 0.01 -6.32 9.42
C HIS A 26 -0.57 -6.35 8.00
N VAL A 27 -1.86 -6.67 7.92
CA VAL A 27 -2.66 -6.56 6.69
C VAL A 27 -3.58 -5.35 6.84
N VAL A 28 -3.61 -4.50 5.83
CA VAL A 28 -4.53 -3.36 5.74
C VAL A 28 -5.31 -3.44 4.44
N GLU A 29 -6.62 -3.28 4.55
CA GLU A 29 -7.55 -3.38 3.43
C GLU A 29 -8.02 -1.98 3.01
N TYR A 30 -7.94 -1.70 1.71
CA TYR A 30 -8.33 -0.42 1.12
C TYR A 30 -9.34 -0.65 0.00
N PRO A 31 -10.44 0.11 -0.06
CA PRO A 31 -11.37 0.03 -1.18
C PRO A 31 -10.69 0.44 -2.50
N LEU A 32 -10.90 -0.31 -3.58
CA LEU A 32 -10.29 -0.03 -4.89
C LEU A 32 -10.67 1.34 -5.44
N ALA A 33 -11.90 1.78 -5.15
CA ALA A 33 -12.40 3.10 -5.55
C ALA A 33 -11.68 4.25 -4.85
N GLU A 34 -11.04 4.00 -3.70
CA GLU A 34 -10.42 5.03 -2.86
C GLU A 34 -8.89 4.98 -2.86
N LEU A 35 -8.27 4.09 -3.65
CA LEU A 35 -6.82 3.91 -3.69
C LEU A 35 -6.05 5.22 -3.93
N GLU A 36 -6.49 6.03 -4.88
CA GLU A 36 -5.89 7.34 -5.19
C GLU A 36 -5.94 8.28 -3.98
N GLY A 37 -7.04 8.25 -3.23
CA GLY A 37 -7.22 9.00 -1.99
C GLY A 37 -6.27 8.54 -0.89
N TRP A 38 -6.09 7.23 -0.75
CA TRP A 38 -5.15 6.64 0.21
C TRP A 38 -3.69 6.94 -0.15
N ILE A 39 -3.32 6.90 -1.42
CA ILE A 39 -1.99 7.32 -1.90
C ILE A 39 -1.72 8.78 -1.51
N CYS A 40 -2.65 9.69 -1.79
CA CYS A 40 -2.52 11.10 -1.41
C CYS A 40 -2.43 11.28 0.12
N PHE A 41 -3.21 10.50 0.88
CA PHE A 41 -3.14 10.52 2.34
C PHE A 41 -1.74 10.12 2.84
N TYR A 42 -1.19 9.01 2.35
CA TYR A 42 0.13 8.54 2.76
C TYR A 42 1.26 9.46 2.29
N ASP A 43 1.12 10.10 1.13
CA ASP A 43 2.06 11.11 0.66
C ASP A 43 2.14 12.30 1.62
N ARG A 44 0.98 12.80 2.09
CA ARG A 44 0.93 13.85 3.13
C ARG A 44 1.48 13.38 4.47
N GLN A 45 1.25 12.12 4.87
CA GLN A 45 1.87 11.56 6.07
C GLN A 45 3.39 11.48 5.94
N ARG A 46 3.91 11.11 4.77
CA ARG A 46 5.34 11.06 4.46
C ARG A 46 5.99 12.43 4.66
N GLU A 47 5.36 13.50 4.18
CA GLU A 47 5.84 14.87 4.38
C GLU A 47 5.81 15.30 5.85
N ARG A 48 4.74 14.94 6.58
CA ARG A 48 4.56 15.32 7.98
C ARG A 48 5.46 14.54 8.95
N PHE A 49 5.80 13.29 8.61
CA PHE A 49 6.54 12.37 9.47
C PHE A 49 7.80 11.84 8.77
N PRO A 50 8.85 12.68 8.61
CA PRO A 50 10.05 12.32 7.86
C PRO A 50 10.82 11.14 8.46
N LYS A 51 10.69 10.88 9.76
CA LYS A 51 11.30 9.72 10.44
C LYS A 51 10.68 8.37 10.04
N SER A 52 9.50 8.38 9.42
CA SER A 52 8.81 7.18 8.94
C SER A 52 8.63 7.19 7.44
N ARG A 53 9.37 8.07 6.74
CA ARG A 53 9.31 8.25 5.28
C ARG A 53 9.44 6.92 4.53
N ASP A 54 10.45 6.12 4.86
CA ASP A 54 10.70 4.84 4.19
C ASP A 54 9.51 3.87 4.31
N LYS A 55 8.79 3.90 5.44
CA LYS A 55 7.59 3.07 5.64
C LYS A 55 6.43 3.54 4.77
N TYR A 56 6.25 4.85 4.65
CA TYR A 56 5.21 5.41 3.79
C TYR A 56 5.53 5.20 2.32
N ASP A 57 6.79 5.36 1.90
CA ASP A 57 7.20 5.07 0.51
C ASP A 57 6.91 3.61 0.12
N VAL A 58 7.12 2.65 1.03
CA VAL A 58 6.72 1.24 0.80
C VAL A 58 5.20 1.11 0.58
N VAL A 59 4.38 1.69 1.46
CA VAL A 59 2.91 1.60 1.34
C VAL A 59 2.43 2.27 0.05
N ILE A 60 2.97 3.46 -0.27
CA ILE A 60 2.63 4.22 -1.48
C ILE A 60 2.97 3.40 -2.72
N ASN A 61 4.18 2.84 -2.82
CA ASN A 61 4.58 2.02 -3.97
C ASN A 61 3.66 0.80 -4.17
N LEU A 62 3.25 0.13 -3.09
CA LEU A 62 2.32 -1.00 -3.16
C LEU A 62 0.93 -0.57 -3.65
N LEU A 63 0.40 0.55 -3.13
CA LEU A 63 -0.88 1.10 -3.56
C LEU A 63 -0.85 1.62 -5.00
N GLU A 64 0.25 2.23 -5.44
CA GLU A 64 0.44 2.66 -6.84
C GLU A 64 0.53 1.47 -7.80
N SER A 65 1.19 0.39 -7.39
CA SER A 65 1.24 -0.86 -8.16
C SER A 65 -0.14 -1.49 -8.28
N ALA A 66 -0.88 -1.52 -7.17
CA ALA A 66 -2.27 -1.97 -7.12
C ALA A 66 -3.19 -1.11 -7.99
N LEU A 67 -3.00 0.22 -8.00
CA LEU A 67 -3.74 1.16 -8.83
C LEU A 67 -3.45 0.94 -10.32
N ALA A 68 -2.18 0.75 -10.69
CA ALA A 68 -1.79 0.49 -12.06
C ALA A 68 -2.37 -0.84 -12.57
N GLU A 69 -2.34 -1.90 -11.74
CA GLU A 69 -2.94 -3.20 -12.08
C GLU A 69 -4.48 -3.15 -12.15
N ARG A 70 -5.12 -2.25 -11.39
CA ARG A 70 -6.55 -1.94 -11.52
C ARG A 70 -6.87 -1.31 -12.89
N ASP A 71 -6.02 -0.42 -13.38
CA ASP A 71 -6.25 0.38 -14.60
C ASP A 71 -5.87 -0.35 -15.90
N LEU A 72 -4.92 -1.29 -15.83
CA LEU A 72 -4.42 -2.06 -16.99
C LEU A 72 -5.39 -3.14 -17.52
N ASN A 73 -6.53 -3.38 -16.88
CA ASN A 73 -7.48 -4.46 -17.20
C ASN A 73 -8.94 -4.00 -17.09
#